data_AF-A0A554FM34-F1
#
_entry.id   AF-A0A554FM34-F1
#
_cell.length_a   1.000
_cell.length_b   1.000
_cell.length_c   1.000
_cell.angle_alpha   90.00
_cell.angle_beta   90.00
_cell.angle_gamma   90.00
#
_symmetry.space_group_name_H-M   'P 1'
#
loop_
_entity.id
_entity.type
_entity.pdbx_description
1 polymer ?
#
loop_
_entity_poly.entity_id
_entity_poly.type
_entity_poly.pdbx_seq_one_letter_code
_entity_poly.pdbx_strand_id
1 'polypeptide(L)'
;MGGEHRGGGLPVRRALRALALALGVSASGCAFLEDEPPPDQLVCRSDAECAAGQVCFVDGCGNPGGDIVVEVQAHPKAGLLAQDFPVDRLRPEQNLELFSPVRLRGEVSRGAVTTGDGGVATIAYRGPVHLLATGESRLIPGVGRRYETTLIPDNGAWVLPVGSGDYTVTLTPVDKAVPPLVRTASVDPATGGSVAFELPTPARVITLSGTLVLQGSRRVDADVEVQALDDSLRPLSQRARVSRDTGGFQLALSAEDAARPTVLLRVTPLNASDVVPRKTFVVDPSVGFASALELGDPGAPVRVEGRVLETDGAVPMEGARVSLQGRVAGGGTFQGVPALTDAQGRYQLTSLPGLPESPLTLVIVPPPSSPSRLTLQQVVVSTVDTVLPDVTCPPRMAVTGSVRQPDGSGPASGVRIVVEPVGALTGWPQPPMGFEAPFTTDGAGGFQLALDPGEYRLDFLPGENLPRVSRFVTVPPRTQEEQVLELAAFTLSRGRSLSGRITLPPDPALAPDGIAANASVRFFRVVTVAGRPASLLLAQTVSDSTGRYSTVLPTR
;
A
#
# COMPACT_ATOMS: atom_id res chain seq x y z
N MET A 1 30.76 13.51 -51.65
CA MET A 1 31.07 14.14 -52.95
C MET A 1 30.29 13.41 -54.04
N GLY A 2 29.62 14.16 -54.90
CA GLY A 2 29.24 13.73 -56.26
C GLY A 2 28.01 12.82 -56.37
N GLY A 3 26.92 13.36 -56.91
CA GLY A 3 25.79 12.60 -57.43
C GLY A 3 25.89 12.32 -58.93
N GLU A 4 24.73 11.97 -59.49
CA GLU A 4 24.40 11.76 -60.92
C GLU A 4 24.75 10.36 -61.50
N HIS A 5 23.98 9.67 -62.36
CA HIS A 5 22.88 9.93 -63.31
C HIS A 5 21.96 8.68 -63.37
N ARG A 6 20.62 8.75 -63.39
CA ARG A 6 19.66 8.97 -64.51
C ARG A 6 19.55 7.88 -65.61
N GLY A 7 18.28 7.50 -65.89
CA GLY A 7 17.76 6.88 -67.11
C GLY A 7 17.19 5.47 -66.86
N GLY A 8 15.95 5.09 -67.18
CA GLY A 8 14.88 5.65 -68.02
C GLY A 8 14.17 4.46 -68.71
N GLY A 9 12.82 4.44 -68.76
CA GLY A 9 12.07 3.54 -69.66
C GLY A 9 10.83 2.83 -69.07
N LEU A 10 9.64 3.36 -69.39
CA LEU A 10 8.28 2.77 -69.33
C LEU A 10 8.11 1.64 -70.40
N PRO A 11 7.02 0.81 -70.53
CA PRO A 11 5.61 1.28 -70.46
C PRO A 11 4.40 0.27 -70.32
N VAL A 12 3.19 0.88 -70.26
CA VAL A 12 1.79 0.47 -70.67
C VAL A 12 1.04 -0.76 -70.08
N ARG A 13 -0.15 -0.52 -69.49
CA ARG A 13 -1.55 -0.93 -69.92
C ARG A 13 -2.49 -1.02 -68.69
N ARG A 14 -3.36 -0.03 -68.44
CA ARG A 14 -4.78 0.15 -68.89
C ARG A 14 -5.79 -0.89 -68.35
N ALA A 15 -6.71 -0.44 -67.47
CA ALA A 15 -8.19 -0.48 -67.57
C ALA A 15 -8.81 -0.26 -66.16
N LEU A 16 -9.40 0.91 -65.83
CA LEU A 16 -10.80 1.33 -66.05
C LEU A 16 -11.86 0.30 -65.63
N ARG A 17 -12.59 0.57 -64.54
CA ARG A 17 -14.02 0.96 -64.60
C ARG A 17 -14.58 1.32 -63.23
N ALA A 18 -15.24 2.47 -63.18
CA ALA A 18 -16.04 2.97 -62.09
C ALA A 18 -17.54 2.88 -62.42
N LEU A 19 -18.34 2.79 -61.35
CA LEU A 19 -19.74 3.19 -61.15
C LEU A 19 -20.88 2.55 -61.96
N ALA A 20 -21.90 2.05 -61.24
CA ALA A 20 -23.27 2.56 -61.33
C ALA A 20 -24.12 2.18 -60.09
N LEU A 21 -24.97 3.11 -59.66
CA LEU A 21 -25.95 3.07 -58.56
C LEU A 21 -27.14 2.13 -58.81
N ALA A 22 -27.79 1.64 -57.75
CA ALA A 22 -29.10 2.12 -57.25
C ALA A 22 -30.02 1.04 -56.61
N LEU A 23 -30.47 1.37 -55.39
CA LEU A 23 -31.81 1.22 -54.78
C LEU A 23 -32.44 -0.17 -54.52
N GLY A 24 -32.72 -0.42 -53.23
CA GLY A 24 -33.74 -1.33 -52.70
C GLY A 24 -34.11 -0.91 -51.27
N VAL A 25 -35.42 -0.75 -51.00
CA VAL A 25 -36.01 -0.03 -49.86
C VAL A 25 -36.46 -0.97 -48.73
N SER A 26 -36.37 -0.48 -47.48
CA SER A 26 -37.12 -0.81 -46.25
C SER A 26 -37.09 -2.21 -45.63
N ALA A 27 -36.58 -2.29 -44.40
CA ALA A 27 -37.35 -2.74 -43.23
C ALA A 27 -36.72 -2.22 -41.94
N SER A 28 -37.48 -1.41 -41.22
CA SER A 28 -37.20 -0.90 -39.88
C SER A 28 -37.22 -2.01 -38.84
N GLY A 29 -36.11 -2.12 -38.10
CA GLY A 29 -36.04 -2.79 -36.82
C GLY A 29 -35.10 -1.99 -35.93
N CYS A 30 -35.67 -1.17 -35.04
CA CYS A 30 -34.96 -0.51 -33.96
C CYS A 30 -34.36 -1.60 -33.05
N ALA A 31 -33.10 -1.94 -33.25
CA ALA A 31 -32.28 -2.47 -32.19
C ALA A 31 -31.59 -1.25 -31.57
N PHE A 32 -32.02 -0.87 -30.37
CA PHE A 32 -31.14 -0.19 -29.44
C PHE A 32 -29.91 -1.09 -29.32
N LEU A 33 -28.80 -0.68 -29.96
CA LEU A 33 -27.51 -1.12 -29.51
C LEU A 33 -27.36 -0.50 -28.13
N GLU A 34 -27.59 -1.32 -27.10
CA GLU A 34 -27.12 -1.06 -25.76
C GLU A 34 -25.68 -0.57 -25.90
N ASP A 35 -25.41 0.65 -25.41
CA ASP A 35 -24.06 1.16 -25.33
C ASP A 35 -23.21 0.10 -24.63
N GLU A 36 -22.28 -0.46 -25.39
CA GLU A 36 -21.33 -1.45 -24.90
C GLU A 36 -20.60 -0.77 -23.73
N PRO A 37 -20.74 -1.26 -22.48
CA PRO A 37 -20.12 -0.60 -21.34
C PRO A 37 -18.61 -0.53 -21.58
N PRO A 38 -17.94 0.54 -21.10
CA PRO A 38 -16.54 0.77 -21.40
C PRO A 38 -15.72 -0.51 -21.11
N PRO A 39 -14.78 -0.88 -22.01
CA PRO A 39 -14.11 -2.19 -22.06
C PRO A 39 -13.26 -2.56 -20.83
N ASP A 40 -13.34 -1.79 -19.75
CA ASP A 40 -12.48 -1.86 -18.58
C ASP A 40 -13.17 -2.48 -17.36
N GLN A 41 -14.46 -2.84 -17.42
CA GLN A 41 -15.24 -3.20 -16.22
C GLN A 41 -15.41 -4.70 -15.94
N LEU A 42 -15.56 -5.56 -16.95
CA LEU A 42 -15.75 -7.01 -16.76
C LEU A 42 -15.18 -7.82 -17.92
N VAL A 43 -14.31 -8.79 -17.63
CA VAL A 43 -13.81 -9.77 -18.63
C VAL A 43 -14.85 -10.85 -18.92
N CYS A 44 -15.72 -11.16 -17.95
CA CYS A 44 -16.89 -12.03 -18.08
C CYS A 44 -17.93 -11.67 -17.00
N ARG A 45 -19.20 -12.01 -17.22
CA ARG A 45 -20.32 -11.72 -16.29
C ARG A 45 -20.84 -12.95 -15.55
N SER A 46 -20.66 -14.14 -16.11
CA SER A 46 -21.14 -15.38 -15.52
C SER A 46 -20.31 -16.60 -15.92
N ASP A 47 -20.41 -17.68 -15.14
CA ASP A 47 -19.76 -18.96 -15.47
C ASP A 47 -20.27 -19.54 -16.80
N ALA A 48 -21.47 -19.15 -17.25
CA ALA A 48 -22.04 -19.60 -18.53
C ALA A 48 -21.27 -19.06 -19.76
N GLU A 49 -20.58 -17.93 -19.63
CA GLU A 49 -19.75 -17.34 -20.69
C GLU A 49 -18.41 -18.05 -20.87
N CYS A 50 -18.01 -18.86 -19.89
CA CYS A 50 -16.72 -19.56 -19.91
C CYS A 50 -16.82 -20.95 -20.56
N ALA A 51 -15.69 -21.55 -20.95
CA ALA A 51 -15.67 -22.93 -21.45
C ALA A 51 -15.85 -23.96 -20.31
N ALA A 52 -16.32 -25.17 -20.64
CA ALA A 52 -16.55 -26.23 -19.64
C ALA A 52 -15.35 -26.41 -18.68
N GLY A 53 -15.63 -26.46 -17.38
CA GLY A 53 -14.61 -26.54 -16.32
C GLY A 53 -13.93 -25.22 -15.94
N GLN A 54 -14.31 -24.08 -16.53
CA GLN A 54 -13.82 -22.75 -16.17
C GLN A 54 -14.88 -21.92 -15.45
N VAL A 55 -14.48 -21.16 -14.44
CA VAL A 55 -15.32 -20.21 -13.69
C VAL A 55 -14.95 -18.78 -14.11
N CYS A 56 -15.90 -17.86 -14.03
CA CYS A 56 -15.71 -16.45 -14.34
C CYS A 56 -15.08 -15.69 -13.16
N PHE A 57 -13.80 -15.32 -13.30
CA PHE A 57 -13.05 -14.51 -12.34
C PHE A 57 -12.85 -13.07 -12.86
N VAL A 58 -12.21 -12.24 -12.05
CA VAL A 58 -11.96 -10.82 -12.37
C VAL A 58 -10.99 -10.67 -13.56
N ASP A 59 -10.09 -11.64 -13.70
CA ASP A 59 -9.08 -11.78 -14.74
C ASP A 59 -9.60 -12.58 -15.95
N GLY A 60 -10.88 -12.98 -15.93
CA GLY A 60 -11.55 -13.72 -16.99
C GLY A 60 -11.85 -15.17 -16.64
N CYS A 61 -12.16 -15.95 -17.66
CA CYS A 61 -12.48 -17.37 -17.53
C CYS A 61 -11.25 -18.19 -17.18
N GLY A 62 -11.29 -18.93 -16.07
CA GLY A 62 -10.14 -19.72 -15.61
C GLY A 62 -10.51 -20.99 -14.86
N ASN A 63 -9.54 -21.90 -14.72
CA ASN A 63 -9.73 -23.11 -13.92
C ASN A 63 -9.90 -22.73 -12.43
N PRO A 64 -11.00 -23.13 -11.76
CA PRO A 64 -11.22 -22.80 -10.35
C PRO A 64 -10.22 -23.44 -9.38
N GLY A 65 -9.53 -24.50 -9.80
CA GLY A 65 -8.47 -25.14 -9.01
C GLY A 65 -7.04 -24.76 -9.40
N GLY A 66 -6.86 -23.81 -10.33
CA GLY A 66 -5.54 -23.29 -10.70
C GLY A 66 -5.13 -22.12 -9.83
N ASP A 67 -3.81 -21.94 -9.67
CA ASP A 67 -3.19 -20.77 -9.02
C ASP A 67 -3.71 -20.49 -7.60
N ILE A 68 -4.09 -21.56 -6.88
CA ILE A 68 -4.57 -21.47 -5.50
C ILE A 68 -3.40 -21.52 -4.53
N VAL A 69 -3.38 -20.60 -3.58
CA VAL A 69 -2.44 -20.57 -2.47
C VAL A 69 -3.23 -20.49 -1.17
N VAL A 70 -2.81 -21.25 -0.16
CA VAL A 70 -3.42 -21.24 1.17
C VAL A 70 -2.47 -20.63 2.16
N GLU A 71 -2.90 -19.57 2.83
CA GLU A 71 -2.25 -19.02 4.01
C GLU A 71 -2.85 -19.68 5.26
N VAL A 72 -1.99 -20.23 6.11
CA VAL A 72 -2.39 -20.76 7.42
C VAL A 72 -1.64 -20.04 8.52
N GLN A 73 -2.37 -19.51 9.50
CA GLN A 73 -1.82 -18.85 10.67
C GLN A 73 -2.37 -19.51 11.93
N ALA A 74 -1.54 -20.31 12.61
CA ALA A 74 -1.99 -21.13 13.73
C ALA A 74 -2.13 -20.36 15.04
N HIS A 75 -1.07 -19.72 15.52
CA HIS A 75 -1.10 -19.03 16.82
C HIS A 75 -0.08 -17.87 16.87
N PRO A 76 -0.40 -16.70 16.31
CA PRO A 76 0.57 -15.63 16.14
C PRO A 76 1.17 -15.11 17.45
N LYS A 77 0.40 -15.09 18.54
CA LYS A 77 0.90 -14.71 19.89
C LYS A 77 1.98 -15.64 20.43
N ALA A 78 2.07 -16.87 19.90
CA ALA A 78 3.04 -17.88 20.30
C ALA A 78 4.18 -18.02 19.27
N GLY A 79 4.26 -17.10 18.30
CA GLY A 79 5.26 -17.13 17.23
C GLY A 79 4.93 -18.09 16.08
N LEU A 80 3.78 -18.77 16.11
CA LEU A 80 3.27 -19.57 14.99
C LEU A 80 2.59 -18.65 13.97
N LEU A 81 3.43 -18.03 13.15
CA LEU A 81 3.04 -17.02 12.15
C LEU A 81 2.64 -17.67 10.82
N ALA A 82 2.22 -16.83 9.87
CA ALA A 82 1.65 -17.26 8.60
C ALA A 82 2.61 -18.11 7.76
N GLN A 83 2.11 -19.25 7.27
CA GLN A 83 2.77 -20.14 6.31
C GLN A 83 1.91 -20.26 5.07
N ASP A 84 2.54 -20.19 3.90
CA ASP A 84 1.85 -20.18 2.61
C ASP A 84 2.15 -21.47 1.84
N PHE A 85 1.11 -22.10 1.29
CA PHE A 85 1.20 -23.37 0.59
C PHE A 85 0.53 -23.27 -0.78
N PRO A 86 1.22 -23.61 -1.89
CA PRO A 86 0.57 -23.75 -3.18
C PRO A 86 -0.35 -24.99 -3.14
N VAL A 87 -1.51 -24.90 -3.79
CA VAL A 87 -2.44 -26.01 -3.95
C VAL A 87 -2.52 -26.39 -5.42
N ASP A 88 -1.79 -27.44 -5.79
CA ASP A 88 -1.72 -27.91 -7.17
C ASP A 88 -3.05 -28.47 -7.69
N ARG A 89 -3.84 -29.07 -6.79
CA ARG A 89 -5.15 -29.65 -7.14
C ARG A 89 -6.10 -29.59 -5.95
N LEU A 90 -7.22 -28.90 -6.13
CA LEU A 90 -8.32 -28.88 -5.16
C LEU A 90 -8.99 -30.24 -5.01
N ARG A 91 -8.91 -30.81 -3.81
CA ARG A 91 -9.57 -32.05 -3.40
C ARG A 91 -10.71 -31.76 -2.40
N PRO A 92 -11.72 -32.63 -2.27
CA PRO A 92 -12.75 -32.47 -1.22
C PRO A 92 -12.18 -32.47 0.20
N GLU A 93 -11.09 -33.20 0.41
CA GLU A 93 -10.30 -33.21 1.64
C GLU A 93 -8.89 -32.66 1.35
N GLN A 94 -8.53 -31.56 2.01
CA GLN A 94 -7.27 -30.83 1.84
C GLN A 94 -6.58 -30.71 3.20
N ASN A 95 -5.84 -31.74 3.59
CA ASN A 95 -5.06 -31.70 4.82
C ASN A 95 -3.81 -30.83 4.63
N LEU A 96 -3.48 -30.05 5.66
CA LEU A 96 -2.38 -29.09 5.67
C LEU A 96 -1.45 -29.42 6.82
N GLU A 97 -0.21 -29.78 6.50
CA GLU A 97 0.83 -30.03 7.48
C GLU A 97 1.68 -28.79 7.61
N LEU A 98 1.57 -28.10 8.75
CA LEU A 98 2.39 -26.94 9.04
C LEU A 98 3.78 -27.38 9.44
N PHE A 99 4.75 -26.50 9.23
CA PHE A 99 6.09 -26.66 9.79
C PHE A 99 6.15 -26.06 11.20
N SER A 100 7.20 -26.42 11.94
CA SER A 100 7.59 -25.77 13.20
C SER A 100 7.69 -24.24 13.03
N PRO A 101 7.67 -23.44 14.12
CA PRO A 101 7.71 -21.98 14.01
C PRO A 101 8.79 -21.49 13.04
N VAL A 102 8.34 -20.80 11.99
CA VAL A 102 9.21 -20.27 10.95
C VAL A 102 10.05 -19.13 11.55
N ARG A 103 11.36 -19.21 11.32
CA ARG A 103 12.34 -18.33 11.97
C ARG A 103 13.26 -17.71 10.95
N LEU A 104 13.46 -16.42 11.06
CA LEU A 104 14.59 -15.71 10.47
C LEU A 104 15.73 -15.72 11.48
N ARG A 105 16.85 -16.34 11.10
CA ARG A 105 18.09 -16.34 11.87
C ARG A 105 18.98 -15.24 11.34
N GLY A 106 19.78 -14.64 12.20
CA GLY A 106 20.85 -13.80 11.69
C GLY A 106 22.06 -13.71 12.58
N GLU A 107 23.12 -13.24 11.97
CA GLU A 107 24.42 -13.05 12.59
C GLU A 107 24.84 -11.60 12.44
N VAL A 108 25.45 -11.05 13.50
CA VAL A 108 25.94 -9.68 13.55
C VAL A 108 27.36 -9.71 14.04
N SER A 109 28.27 -9.21 13.21
CA SER A 109 29.68 -9.07 13.53
C SER A 109 30.13 -7.63 13.42
N ARG A 110 31.26 -7.30 14.05
CA ARG A 110 31.90 -5.99 13.94
C ARG A 110 33.42 -6.13 14.02
N GLY A 111 34.07 -6.19 12.86
CA GLY A 111 35.52 -6.37 12.74
C GLY A 111 35.95 -7.84 12.78
N ALA A 112 37.27 -8.06 12.74
CA ALA A 112 37.87 -9.39 12.70
C ALA A 112 39.20 -9.45 13.45
N VAL A 113 39.58 -10.66 13.89
CA VAL A 113 40.83 -10.96 14.61
C VAL A 113 41.52 -12.13 13.92
N THR A 114 42.85 -12.10 13.87
CA THR A 114 43.65 -13.23 13.38
C THR A 114 43.61 -14.41 14.36
N THR A 115 43.28 -15.59 13.86
CA THR A 115 43.27 -16.83 14.65
C THR A 115 44.68 -17.43 14.75
N GLY A 116 44.89 -18.30 15.75
CA GLY A 116 46.22 -18.88 16.05
C GLY A 116 46.81 -19.75 14.94
N ASP A 117 46.01 -20.15 13.96
CA ASP A 117 46.39 -20.85 12.73
C ASP A 117 46.67 -19.90 11.54
N GLY A 118 46.65 -18.59 11.77
CA GLY A 118 46.84 -17.57 10.73
C GLY A 118 45.57 -17.23 9.94
N GLY A 119 44.41 -17.81 10.30
CA GLY A 119 43.10 -17.44 9.74
C GLY A 119 42.59 -16.09 10.26
N VAL A 120 41.39 -15.70 9.82
CA VAL A 120 40.69 -14.49 10.27
C VAL A 120 39.28 -14.87 10.75
N ALA A 121 38.97 -14.58 12.01
CA ALA A 121 37.66 -14.80 12.60
C ALA A 121 36.95 -13.46 12.83
N THR A 122 35.67 -13.39 12.51
CA THR A 122 34.84 -12.20 12.76
C THR A 122 34.56 -12.05 14.26
N ILE A 123 34.50 -10.81 14.75
CA ILE A 123 34.15 -10.52 16.14
C ILE A 123 32.63 -10.39 16.24
N ALA A 124 32.00 -11.25 17.04
CA ALA A 124 30.56 -11.17 17.31
C ALA A 124 30.18 -9.83 17.95
N TYR A 125 29.15 -9.18 17.40
CA TYR A 125 28.58 -7.97 18.00
C TYR A 125 27.62 -8.33 19.13
N ARG A 126 27.82 -7.72 20.31
CA ARG A 126 27.06 -8.02 21.55
C ARG A 126 26.27 -6.83 22.09
N GLY A 127 26.20 -5.73 21.34
CA GLY A 127 25.40 -4.57 21.72
C GLY A 127 23.91 -4.77 21.36
N PRO A 128 22.99 -4.02 22.00
CA PRO A 128 21.59 -4.07 21.65
C PRO A 128 21.35 -3.55 20.22
N VAL A 129 20.48 -4.25 19.49
CA VAL A 129 20.07 -3.91 18.12
C VAL A 129 18.55 -3.86 18.04
N HIS A 130 18.07 -2.94 17.22
CA HIS A 130 16.69 -2.89 16.76
C HIS A 130 16.60 -3.53 15.37
N LEU A 131 15.66 -4.46 15.21
CA LEU A 131 15.42 -5.21 13.98
C LEU A 131 14.03 -4.88 13.47
N LEU A 132 13.96 -4.47 12.20
CA LEU A 132 12.73 -4.29 11.47
C LEU A 132 12.77 -5.15 10.22
N ALA A 133 11.92 -6.17 10.17
CA ALA A 133 11.70 -7.00 8.98
C ALA A 133 10.38 -6.60 8.32
N THR A 134 10.46 -6.00 7.14
CA THR A 134 9.30 -5.64 6.31
C THR A 134 9.39 -6.38 4.99
N GLY A 135 8.31 -7.03 4.60
CA GLY A 135 8.30 -7.90 3.43
C GLY A 135 6.88 -8.21 2.96
N GLU A 136 6.78 -9.25 2.15
CA GLU A 136 5.50 -9.77 1.66
C GLU A 136 5.54 -11.28 1.54
N SER A 137 4.37 -11.91 1.44
CA SER A 137 4.30 -13.32 1.06
C SER A 137 4.89 -13.52 -0.33
N ARG A 138 5.76 -14.52 -0.48
CA ARG A 138 6.30 -14.90 -1.80
C ARG A 138 5.22 -15.47 -2.72
N LEU A 139 4.24 -16.16 -2.14
CA LEU A 139 3.22 -16.89 -2.92
C LEU A 139 1.93 -16.08 -3.09
N ILE A 140 1.68 -15.07 -2.25
CA ILE A 140 0.43 -14.30 -2.24
C ILE A 140 0.74 -12.82 -2.42
N PRO A 141 0.71 -12.31 -3.67
CA PRO A 141 1.01 -10.91 -3.96
C PRO A 141 0.14 -9.94 -3.17
N GLY A 142 0.75 -8.89 -2.63
CA GLY A 142 0.08 -7.83 -1.85
C GLY A 142 -0.15 -8.17 -0.37
N VAL A 143 0.15 -9.38 0.09
CA VAL A 143 0.07 -9.73 1.51
C VAL A 143 1.35 -9.26 2.23
N GLY A 144 1.30 -8.03 2.74
CA GLY A 144 2.39 -7.42 3.49
C GLY A 144 2.66 -8.08 4.83
N ARG A 145 3.94 -8.16 5.21
CA ARG A 145 4.44 -8.73 6.46
C ARG A 145 5.34 -7.73 7.15
N ARG A 146 5.14 -7.52 8.46
CA ARG A 146 5.96 -6.62 9.27
C ARG A 146 6.20 -7.20 10.66
N TYR A 147 7.47 -7.28 11.04
CA TYR A 147 7.91 -7.74 12.35
C TYR A 147 8.99 -6.81 12.88
N GLU A 148 8.90 -6.46 14.16
CA GLU A 148 9.78 -5.49 14.79
C GLU A 148 10.14 -5.94 16.19
N THR A 149 11.41 -5.84 16.56
CA THR A 149 11.89 -6.18 17.90
C THR A 149 13.17 -5.45 18.25
N THR A 150 13.46 -5.36 19.55
CA THR A 150 14.76 -4.91 20.06
C THR A 150 15.33 -6.03 20.93
N LEU A 151 16.55 -6.45 20.64
CA LEU A 151 17.20 -7.57 21.34
C LEU A 151 18.71 -7.36 21.46
N ILE A 152 19.35 -8.18 22.29
CA ILE A 152 20.79 -8.29 22.38
C ILE A 152 21.18 -9.61 21.71
N PRO A 153 21.98 -9.62 20.62
CA PRO A 153 22.42 -10.85 19.99
C PRO A 153 23.23 -11.72 20.95
N ASP A 154 22.93 -13.02 21.00
CA ASP A 154 23.68 -14.00 21.78
C ASP A 154 24.91 -14.44 20.98
N ASN A 155 26.08 -13.98 21.41
CA ASN A 155 27.33 -14.13 20.67
C ASN A 155 27.22 -13.76 19.18
N GLY A 156 26.53 -12.66 18.88
CA GLY A 156 26.29 -12.17 17.51
C GLY A 156 25.11 -12.84 16.81
N ALA A 157 24.61 -13.97 17.30
CA ALA A 157 23.45 -14.65 16.72
C ALA A 157 22.14 -14.13 17.29
N TRP A 158 21.09 -14.11 16.48
CA TRP A 158 19.73 -13.81 16.91
C TRP A 158 18.71 -14.59 16.08
N VAL A 159 17.49 -14.69 16.62
CA VAL A 159 16.38 -15.39 16.00
C VAL A 159 15.11 -14.57 16.16
N LEU A 160 14.39 -14.37 15.06
CA LEU A 160 13.11 -13.68 15.02
C LEU A 160 12.05 -14.61 14.42
N PRO A 161 10.95 -14.91 15.13
CA PRO A 161 9.79 -15.55 14.52
C PRO A 161 9.19 -14.63 13.45
N VAL A 162 9.05 -15.13 12.24
CA VAL A 162 8.43 -14.41 11.11
C VAL A 162 7.57 -15.39 10.32
N GLY A 163 6.63 -14.90 9.50
CA GLY A 163 5.98 -15.77 8.51
C GLY A 163 6.93 -16.13 7.35
N SER A 164 6.52 -17.05 6.47
CA SER A 164 7.17 -17.26 5.16
C SER A 164 7.27 -15.99 4.29
N GLY A 165 8.08 -16.00 3.23
CA GLY A 165 8.11 -14.91 2.26
C GLY A 165 9.43 -14.16 2.20
N ASP A 166 9.41 -13.00 1.55
CA ASP A 166 10.61 -12.25 1.21
C ASP A 166 10.65 -10.93 1.97
N TYR A 167 11.77 -10.67 2.65
CA TYR A 167 11.92 -9.60 3.62
C TYR A 167 13.07 -8.69 3.27
N THR A 168 12.87 -7.40 3.47
CA THR A 168 13.92 -6.43 3.73
C THR A 168 14.08 -6.31 5.25
N VAL A 169 15.27 -6.64 5.73
CA VAL A 169 15.66 -6.64 7.15
C VAL A 169 16.57 -5.46 7.39
N THR A 170 16.10 -4.52 8.21
CA THR A 170 16.87 -3.37 8.67
C THR A 170 17.37 -3.65 10.08
N LEU A 171 18.68 -3.62 10.26
CA LEU A 171 19.34 -3.70 11.56
C LEU A 171 19.86 -2.31 11.94
N THR A 172 19.38 -1.80 13.07
CA THR A 172 19.80 -0.50 13.62
C THR A 172 20.41 -0.73 15.00
N PRO A 173 21.73 -0.58 15.17
CA PRO A 173 22.34 -0.65 16.50
C PRO A 173 21.81 0.47 17.40
N VAL A 174 21.64 0.24 18.70
CA VAL A 174 21.24 1.32 19.62
C VAL A 174 22.34 2.36 19.77
N ASP A 175 23.60 1.94 19.61
CA ASP A 175 24.76 2.83 19.52
C ASP A 175 24.66 3.74 18.27
N LYS A 176 24.44 5.03 18.50
CA LYS A 176 24.30 6.07 17.45
C LYS A 176 25.56 6.29 16.62
N ALA A 177 26.73 5.84 17.10
CA ALA A 177 27.97 5.90 16.34
C ALA A 177 28.07 4.81 15.27
N VAL A 178 27.09 3.91 15.18
CA VAL A 178 27.07 2.85 14.17
C VAL A 178 25.90 3.07 13.21
N PRO A 179 26.15 3.18 11.88
CA PRO A 179 25.08 3.33 10.90
C PRO A 179 24.19 2.08 10.84
N PRO A 180 22.92 2.21 10.44
CA PRO A 180 22.05 1.07 10.20
C PRO A 180 22.48 0.31 8.94
N LEU A 181 22.11 -0.96 8.86
CA LEU A 181 22.33 -1.80 7.69
C LEU A 181 21.02 -2.40 7.21
N VAL A 182 20.91 -2.58 5.89
CA VAL A 182 19.76 -3.21 5.24
C VAL A 182 20.22 -4.42 4.45
N ARG A 183 19.52 -5.55 4.60
CA ARG A 183 19.75 -6.78 3.85
C ARG A 183 18.41 -7.38 3.44
N THR A 184 18.42 -8.22 2.42
CA THR A 184 17.25 -9.01 2.04
C THR A 184 17.40 -10.43 2.55
N ALA A 185 16.28 -11.07 2.87
CA ALA A 185 16.24 -12.45 3.29
C ALA A 185 14.96 -13.12 2.78
N SER A 186 15.11 -14.35 2.33
CA SER A 186 14.03 -15.23 1.91
C SER A 186 13.79 -16.25 3.01
N VAL A 187 12.53 -16.42 3.41
CA VAL A 187 12.15 -17.31 4.52
C VAL A 187 11.16 -18.34 4.02
N ASP A 188 11.59 -19.60 4.03
CA ASP A 188 10.74 -20.73 3.64
C ASP A 188 10.12 -21.40 4.87
N PRO A 189 8.89 -21.94 4.78
CA PRO A 189 8.25 -22.63 5.90
C PRO A 189 9.10 -23.74 6.53
N ALA A 190 9.80 -24.53 5.71
CA ALA A 190 10.54 -25.71 6.16
C ALA A 190 11.92 -25.40 6.74
N THR A 191 12.66 -24.47 6.12
CA THR A 191 14.08 -24.21 6.43
C THR A 191 14.29 -22.90 7.21
N GLY A 192 13.29 -22.01 7.19
CA GLY A 192 13.42 -20.64 7.69
C GLY A 192 14.21 -19.76 6.72
N GLY A 193 14.83 -18.71 7.25
CA GLY A 193 15.75 -17.86 6.49
C GLY A 193 16.98 -17.49 7.32
N SER A 194 18.03 -17.02 6.65
CA SER A 194 19.24 -16.50 7.29
C SER A 194 19.68 -15.18 6.70
N VAL A 195 20.31 -14.34 7.51
CA VAL A 195 20.90 -13.07 7.07
C VAL A 195 22.10 -12.71 7.94
N ALA A 196 23.16 -12.18 7.32
CA ALA A 196 24.36 -11.76 8.03
C ALA A 196 24.58 -10.25 7.88
N PHE A 197 24.98 -9.62 8.98
CA PHE A 197 25.29 -8.20 9.06
C PHE A 197 26.72 -8.01 9.57
N GLU A 198 27.53 -7.31 8.78
CA GLU A 198 28.86 -6.87 9.20
C GLU A 198 28.81 -5.37 9.46
N LEU A 199 28.79 -5.00 10.73
CA LEU A 199 28.79 -3.60 11.15
C LEU A 199 30.17 -2.99 10.91
N PRO A 200 30.25 -1.73 10.44
CA PRO A 200 31.53 -1.07 10.25
C PRO A 200 32.28 -0.91 11.59
N THR A 201 33.57 -1.21 11.56
CA THR A 201 34.47 -0.92 12.68
C THR A 201 34.60 0.60 12.88
N PRO A 202 34.99 1.08 14.06
CA PRO A 202 35.18 2.52 14.30
C PRO A 202 36.08 3.21 13.25
N ALA A 203 37.10 2.51 12.74
CA ALA A 203 37.99 3.03 11.69
C ALA A 203 37.33 3.15 10.30
N ARG A 204 36.20 2.46 10.08
CA ARG A 204 35.40 2.51 8.83
C ARG A 204 34.09 3.28 9.01
N VAL A 205 33.97 4.08 10.07
CA VAL A 205 32.87 5.01 10.28
C VAL A 205 33.37 6.43 10.07
N ILE A 206 32.68 7.19 9.24
CA ILE A 206 32.94 8.61 9.02
C ILE A 206 31.83 9.40 9.70
N THR A 207 32.21 10.41 10.49
CA THR A 207 31.24 11.28 11.17
C THR A 207 31.00 12.52 10.32
N LEU A 208 29.77 12.69 9.86
CA LEU A 208 29.31 13.90 9.18
C LEU A 208 28.69 14.84 10.22
N SER A 209 29.37 15.94 10.51
CA SER A 209 28.94 16.94 11.50
C SER A 209 28.53 18.22 10.82
N GLY A 210 27.37 18.78 11.16
CA GLY A 210 26.88 20.02 10.57
C GLY A 210 26.13 20.90 11.56
N THR A 211 25.75 22.08 11.11
CA THR A 211 24.87 22.99 11.85
C THR A 211 23.62 23.26 11.03
N LEU A 212 22.45 23.10 11.63
CA LEU A 212 21.16 23.47 11.07
C LEU A 212 20.72 24.81 11.65
N VAL A 213 20.28 25.70 10.78
CA VAL A 213 19.70 27.01 11.14
C VAL A 213 18.39 27.21 10.40
N LEU A 214 17.57 28.10 10.93
CA LEU A 214 16.35 28.51 10.25
C LEU A 214 16.69 29.45 9.10
N GLN A 215 17.43 30.54 9.38
CA GLN A 215 17.94 31.47 8.38
C GLN A 215 19.11 32.28 8.96
N GLY A 216 20.24 32.38 8.24
CA GLY A 216 21.41 33.10 8.73
C GLY A 216 21.91 32.55 10.07
N SER A 217 21.93 33.39 11.10
CA SER A 217 22.33 32.98 12.47
C SER A 217 21.16 32.50 13.35
N ARG A 218 19.91 32.60 12.87
CA ARG A 218 18.71 32.24 13.66
C ARG A 218 18.59 30.72 13.78
N ARG A 219 18.50 30.22 15.02
CA ARG A 219 18.33 28.80 15.31
C ARG A 219 16.91 28.31 15.02
N VAL A 220 16.77 27.00 14.87
CA VAL A 220 15.47 26.33 14.77
C VAL A 220 14.94 26.14 16.19
N ASP A 221 13.84 26.80 16.52
CA ASP A 221 13.20 26.67 17.84
C ASP A 221 12.16 25.54 17.86
N ALA A 222 12.62 24.32 17.55
CA ALA A 222 11.81 23.11 17.58
C ALA A 222 12.70 21.86 17.69
N ASP A 223 12.12 20.75 18.13
CA ASP A 223 12.83 19.47 18.11
C ASP A 223 12.78 18.90 16.70
N VAL A 224 13.96 18.86 16.06
CA VAL A 224 14.12 18.35 14.70
C VAL A 224 15.20 17.28 14.67
N GLU A 225 15.03 16.33 13.75
CA GLU A 225 16.01 15.28 13.48
C GLU A 225 16.54 15.38 12.06
N VAL A 226 17.82 15.04 11.89
CA VAL A 226 18.47 14.89 10.59
C VAL A 226 18.78 13.42 10.36
N GLN A 227 18.61 12.97 9.11
CA GLN A 227 19.01 11.64 8.66
C GLN A 227 19.63 11.72 7.28
N ALA A 228 20.73 10.99 7.08
CA ALA A 228 21.31 10.77 5.76
C ALA A 228 20.63 9.59 5.06
N LEU A 229 20.28 9.80 3.80
CA LEU A 229 19.60 8.84 2.93
C LEU A 229 20.34 8.75 1.58
N ASP A 230 20.17 7.64 0.87
CA ASP A 230 20.54 7.56 -0.55
C ASP A 230 19.44 8.15 -1.47
N ASP A 231 19.68 8.08 -2.77
CA ASP A 231 18.76 8.51 -3.83
C ASP A 231 17.41 7.79 -3.80
N SER A 232 17.40 6.53 -3.34
CA SER A 232 16.22 5.70 -3.13
C SER A 232 15.54 5.93 -1.77
N LEU A 233 15.98 6.96 -1.03
CA LEU A 233 15.50 7.32 0.31
C LEU A 233 15.74 6.26 1.40
N ARG A 234 16.64 5.30 1.16
CA ARG A 234 17.04 4.32 2.16
C ARG A 234 17.98 4.97 3.17
N PRO A 235 17.82 4.67 4.48
CA PRO A 235 18.65 5.26 5.51
C PRO A 235 20.12 4.79 5.43
N LEU A 236 21.03 5.75 5.38
CA LEU A 236 22.49 5.55 5.46
C LEU A 236 23.03 5.87 6.86
N SER A 237 22.30 6.69 7.62
CA SER A 237 22.58 6.98 9.02
C SER A 237 21.37 6.72 9.90
N GLN A 238 21.60 6.64 11.21
CA GLN A 238 20.52 6.79 12.17
C GLN A 238 20.02 8.24 12.18
N ARG A 239 18.80 8.44 12.68
CA ARG A 239 18.30 9.79 12.98
C ARG A 239 19.08 10.38 14.14
N ALA A 240 19.52 11.62 14.00
CA ALA A 240 20.19 12.40 15.03
C ALA A 240 19.40 13.66 15.34
N ARG A 241 19.21 13.94 16.63
CA ARG A 241 18.58 15.18 17.09
C ARG A 241 19.52 16.35 16.86
N VAL A 242 18.95 17.47 16.43
CA VAL A 242 19.66 18.75 16.36
C VAL A 242 19.64 19.40 17.74
N SER A 243 20.79 19.87 18.21
CA SER A 243 20.85 20.68 19.43
C SER A 243 20.16 22.03 19.22
N ARG A 244 19.18 22.37 20.05
CA ARG A 244 18.48 23.67 19.97
C ARG A 244 19.42 24.86 20.20
N ASP A 245 20.39 24.72 21.11
CA ASP A 245 21.30 25.80 21.50
C ASP A 245 22.33 26.11 20.39
N THR A 246 22.88 25.06 19.77
CA THR A 246 23.99 25.21 18.82
C THR A 246 23.55 25.05 17.37
N GLY A 247 22.40 24.43 17.11
CA GLY A 247 22.02 23.92 15.79
C GLY A 247 22.85 22.70 15.37
N GLY A 248 23.75 22.19 16.20
CA GLY A 248 24.68 21.12 15.84
C GLY A 248 24.01 19.76 15.72
N PHE A 249 24.47 18.96 14.77
CA PHE A 249 24.12 17.53 14.64
C PHE A 249 25.33 16.72 14.18
N GLN A 250 25.30 15.42 14.46
CA GLN A 250 26.31 14.46 14.01
C GLN A 250 25.65 13.20 13.49
N LEU A 251 26.09 12.72 12.33
CA LEU A 251 25.62 11.50 11.70
C LEU A 251 26.81 10.56 11.49
N ALA A 252 26.63 9.29 11.82
CA ALA A 252 27.60 8.24 11.48
C ALA A 252 27.24 7.63 10.13
N LEU A 253 28.20 7.59 9.21
CA LEU A 253 28.12 6.94 7.91
C LEU A 253 29.17 5.83 7.82
N SER A 254 28.89 4.80 7.03
CA SER A 254 29.95 3.87 6.62
C SER A 254 30.97 4.58 5.73
N ALA A 255 32.22 4.13 5.69
CA ALA A 255 33.22 4.69 4.78
C ALA A 255 32.81 4.60 3.31
N GLU A 256 32.05 3.56 2.94
CA GLU A 256 31.50 3.37 1.59
C GLU A 256 30.43 4.42 1.27
N ASP A 257 29.52 4.68 2.22
CA ASP A 257 28.47 5.70 2.04
C ASP A 257 29.02 7.13 2.08
N ALA A 258 30.06 7.37 2.88
CA ALA A 258 30.77 8.65 2.91
C ALA A 258 31.64 8.89 1.65
N ALA A 259 31.92 7.85 0.85
CA ALA A 259 32.62 7.98 -0.43
C ALA A 259 31.67 8.25 -1.61
N ARG A 260 30.35 8.29 -1.37
CA ARG A 260 29.37 8.64 -2.40
C ARG A 260 29.55 10.10 -2.84
N PRO A 261 29.31 10.42 -4.13
CA PRO A 261 29.40 11.81 -4.60
C PRO A 261 28.34 12.71 -3.97
N THR A 262 27.17 12.15 -3.64
CA THR A 262 26.10 12.87 -2.94
C THR A 262 25.33 11.96 -1.99
N VAL A 263 24.82 12.55 -0.91
CA VAL A 263 23.82 11.97 0.00
C VAL A 263 22.69 12.98 0.22
N LEU A 264 21.50 12.47 0.55
CA LEU A 264 20.35 13.29 0.88
C LEU A 264 20.24 13.47 2.40
N LEU A 265 20.35 14.69 2.90
CA LEU A 265 20.09 14.98 4.31
C LEU A 265 18.65 15.46 4.48
N ARG A 266 17.85 14.64 5.14
CA ARG A 266 16.44 14.96 5.40
C ARG A 266 16.30 15.48 6.82
N VAL A 267 15.79 16.69 6.94
CA VAL A 267 15.39 17.31 8.20
C VAL A 267 13.90 17.14 8.38
N THR A 268 13.49 16.59 9.52
CA THR A 268 12.08 16.34 9.85
C THR A 268 11.80 16.79 11.28
N PRO A 269 10.66 17.44 11.57
CA PRO A 269 10.25 17.69 12.94
C PRO A 269 10.02 16.37 13.68
N LEU A 270 10.36 16.33 14.97
CA LEU A 270 10.15 15.16 15.81
C LEU A 270 8.66 14.94 16.09
N ASN A 271 7.92 16.03 16.34
CA ASN A 271 6.48 16.00 16.55
C ASN A 271 5.77 16.69 15.39
N ALA A 272 4.65 16.12 14.92
CA ALA A 272 3.86 16.73 13.86
C ALA A 272 3.26 18.11 14.26
N SER A 273 3.15 18.38 15.57
CA SER A 273 2.73 19.67 16.12
C SER A 273 3.80 20.76 16.04
N ASP A 274 5.07 20.38 15.84
CA ASP A 274 6.15 21.33 15.68
C ASP A 274 6.03 21.95 14.28
N VAL A 275 5.71 23.24 14.24
CA VAL A 275 5.37 23.96 13.02
C VAL A 275 6.65 24.34 12.26
N VAL A 276 7.34 23.33 11.76
CA VAL A 276 8.62 23.45 11.03
C VAL A 276 8.54 22.66 9.73
N PRO A 277 9.00 23.22 8.61
CA PRO A 277 8.97 22.51 7.34
C PRO A 277 9.96 21.34 7.33
N ARG A 278 9.55 20.26 6.66
CA ARG A 278 10.46 19.19 6.25
C ARG A 278 11.26 19.65 5.03
N LYS A 279 12.57 19.46 5.05
CA LYS A 279 13.45 19.83 3.92
C LYS A 279 14.48 18.75 3.67
N THR A 280 14.84 18.55 2.40
CA THR A 280 15.90 17.62 1.99
C THR A 280 17.00 18.40 1.28
N PHE A 281 18.23 18.20 1.71
CA PHE A 281 19.43 18.82 1.15
C PHE A 281 20.25 17.77 0.40
N VAL A 282 20.87 18.17 -0.71
CA VAL A 282 21.85 17.35 -1.42
C VAL A 282 23.23 17.79 -0.95
N VAL A 283 24.03 16.85 -0.42
CA VAL A 283 25.31 17.16 0.23
C VAL A 283 26.38 16.21 -0.27
N ASP A 284 27.59 16.74 -0.51
CA ASP A 284 28.80 15.92 -0.72
C ASP A 284 29.41 15.57 0.65
N PRO A 285 29.36 14.30 1.09
CA PRO A 285 29.87 13.89 2.38
C PRO A 285 31.39 14.02 2.51
N SER A 286 32.14 14.07 1.40
CA SER A 286 33.61 14.10 1.41
C SER A 286 34.19 15.47 1.73
N VAL A 287 33.47 16.54 1.35
CA VAL A 287 33.87 17.94 1.60
C VAL A 287 33.29 18.45 2.93
N GLY A 288 32.23 17.82 3.43
CA GLY A 288 31.51 18.28 4.61
C GLY A 288 30.71 19.56 4.34
N PHE A 289 30.42 20.34 5.38
CA PHE A 289 29.62 21.57 5.26
C PHE A 289 30.51 22.80 5.34
N ALA A 290 30.56 23.59 4.25
CA ALA A 290 31.22 24.90 4.25
C ALA A 290 30.39 25.97 4.98
N SER A 291 29.07 25.78 5.07
CA SER A 291 28.13 26.68 5.74
C SER A 291 27.02 25.90 6.44
N ALA A 292 26.27 26.57 7.33
CA ALA A 292 25.11 25.96 7.95
C ALA A 292 24.05 25.56 6.91
N LEU A 293 23.32 24.48 7.19
CA LEU A 293 22.14 24.09 6.42
C LEU A 293 20.98 25.01 6.81
N GLU A 294 20.43 25.73 5.83
CA GLU A 294 19.33 26.66 6.08
C GLU A 294 17.98 26.07 5.67
N LEU A 295 17.07 25.95 6.64
CA LEU A 295 15.68 25.59 6.35
C LEU A 295 14.99 26.67 5.50
N GLY A 296 15.43 27.92 5.60
CA GLY A 296 14.75 29.10 5.10
C GLY A 296 13.69 29.54 6.12
N ASP A 297 13.40 30.84 6.18
CA ASP A 297 12.37 31.34 7.10
C ASP A 297 10.97 31.06 6.53
N PRO A 298 10.17 30.19 7.18
CA PRO A 298 8.81 29.94 6.76
C PRO A 298 7.83 31.02 7.22
N GLY A 299 8.28 32.01 8.01
CA GLY A 299 7.43 32.95 8.71
C GLY A 299 6.91 32.40 10.03
N ALA A 300 6.11 33.20 10.73
CA ALA A 300 5.46 32.77 11.96
C ALA A 300 4.30 31.81 11.67
N PRO A 301 4.03 30.83 12.55
CA PRO A 301 2.80 30.05 12.50
C PRO A 301 1.57 30.96 12.54
N VAL A 302 0.58 30.64 11.71
CA VAL A 302 -0.70 31.36 11.63
C VAL A 302 -1.84 30.42 11.91
N ARG A 303 -2.94 30.97 12.43
CA ARG A 303 -4.19 30.24 12.58
C ARG A 303 -4.96 30.29 11.27
N VAL A 304 -5.46 29.13 10.84
CA VAL A 304 -6.32 29.00 9.66
C VAL A 304 -7.67 28.45 10.10
N GLU A 305 -8.71 29.23 9.91
CA GLU A 305 -10.09 28.87 10.25
C GLU A 305 -10.91 28.72 8.97
N GLY A 306 -11.97 27.94 9.05
CA GLY A 306 -12.92 27.80 7.97
C GLY A 306 -14.08 26.93 8.39
N ARG A 307 -14.98 26.69 7.43
CA ARG A 307 -16.16 25.87 7.61
C ARG A 307 -16.30 24.91 6.44
N VAL A 308 -16.65 23.66 6.75
CA VAL A 308 -16.95 22.62 5.78
C VAL A 308 -18.45 22.36 5.78
N LEU A 309 -19.01 22.31 4.58
CA LEU A 309 -20.41 22.07 4.32
C LEU A 309 -20.55 20.77 3.53
N GLU A 310 -21.65 20.06 3.81
CA GLU A 310 -22.14 18.93 3.02
C GLU A 310 -22.47 19.35 1.59
N THR A 311 -22.83 18.38 0.75
CA THR A 311 -23.04 18.53 -0.70
C THR A 311 -24.00 19.66 -1.09
N ASP A 312 -25.02 19.93 -0.27
CA ASP A 312 -26.05 20.94 -0.54
C ASP A 312 -25.61 22.37 -0.18
N GLY A 313 -24.45 22.54 0.46
CA GLY A 313 -23.95 23.83 0.93
C GLY A 313 -24.79 24.45 2.06
N ALA A 314 -25.73 23.70 2.65
CA ALA A 314 -26.59 24.18 3.71
C ALA A 314 -26.25 23.51 5.05
N VAL A 315 -25.96 22.21 5.03
CA VAL A 315 -25.70 21.43 6.25
C VAL A 315 -24.21 21.50 6.60
N PRO A 316 -23.84 21.99 7.80
CA PRO A 316 -22.47 21.88 8.26
C PRO A 316 -22.04 20.43 8.51
N MET A 317 -20.80 20.11 8.16
CA MET A 317 -20.27 18.76 8.26
C MET A 317 -19.49 18.56 9.56
N GLU A 318 -20.04 17.81 10.51
CA GLU A 318 -19.38 17.45 11.77
C GLU A 318 -18.42 16.27 11.60
N GLY A 319 -17.26 16.30 12.28
CA GLY A 319 -16.34 15.15 12.34
C GLY A 319 -15.51 14.91 11.07
N ALA A 320 -15.51 15.86 10.12
CA ALA A 320 -14.62 15.83 8.97
C ALA A 320 -13.18 16.08 9.38
N ARG A 321 -12.24 15.32 8.84
CA ARG A 321 -10.82 15.50 9.09
C ARG A 321 -10.23 16.47 8.08
N VAL A 322 -9.76 17.62 8.55
CA VAL A 322 -9.24 18.72 7.73
C VAL A 322 -7.74 18.88 8.00
N SER A 323 -6.94 19.04 6.95
CA SER A 323 -5.50 19.29 7.07
C SER A 323 -4.98 20.15 5.93
N LEU A 324 -3.80 20.75 6.13
CA LEU A 324 -3.09 21.53 5.12
C LEU A 324 -1.78 20.85 4.76
N GLN A 325 -1.47 20.81 3.47
CA GLN A 325 -0.19 20.31 2.98
C GLN A 325 0.29 21.10 1.76
N GLY A 326 1.61 21.20 1.59
CA GLY A 326 2.19 21.83 0.41
C GLY A 326 3.57 22.40 0.66
N ARG A 327 4.04 23.22 -0.28
CA ARG A 327 5.28 23.99 -0.13
C ARG A 327 4.99 25.28 0.64
N VAL A 328 5.89 25.61 1.54
CA VAL A 328 5.79 26.83 2.37
C VAL A 328 6.97 27.74 2.08
N ALA A 329 6.90 28.98 2.58
CA ALA A 329 8.04 29.89 2.56
C ALA A 329 9.32 29.21 3.12
N GLY A 330 10.49 29.59 2.60
CA GLY A 330 11.77 28.94 2.94
C GLY A 330 12.12 27.68 2.14
N GLY A 331 11.18 27.14 1.35
CA GLY A 331 11.46 26.11 0.33
C GLY A 331 11.38 24.66 0.82
N GLY A 332 10.78 24.41 2.00
CA GLY A 332 10.45 23.07 2.48
C GLY A 332 8.99 22.70 2.24
N THR A 333 8.63 21.47 2.61
CA THR A 333 7.24 20.99 2.61
C THR A 333 6.66 20.96 4.01
N PHE A 334 5.40 21.36 4.13
CA PHE A 334 4.64 21.33 5.37
C PHE A 334 3.49 20.33 5.25
N GLN A 335 3.25 19.59 6.32
CA GLN A 335 2.08 18.76 6.49
C GLN A 335 1.57 18.99 7.90
N GLY A 336 0.46 19.72 8.01
CA GLY A 336 -0.12 20.09 9.30
C GLY A 336 -0.80 18.93 10.00
N VAL A 337 -0.93 19.04 11.32
CA VAL A 337 -1.76 18.13 12.13
C VAL A 337 -3.22 18.28 11.69
N PRO A 338 -3.92 17.17 11.39
CA PRO A 338 -5.33 17.25 11.05
C PRO A 338 -6.18 17.70 12.26
N ALA A 339 -7.19 18.53 12.01
CA ALA A 339 -8.25 18.84 12.97
C ALA A 339 -9.56 18.19 12.54
N LEU A 340 -10.48 18.02 13.49
CA LEU A 340 -11.86 17.61 13.22
C LEU A 340 -12.76 18.84 13.18
N THR A 341 -13.76 18.83 12.30
CA THR A 341 -14.81 19.84 12.30
C THR A 341 -15.79 19.63 13.45
N ASP A 342 -16.29 20.73 14.02
CA ASP A 342 -17.32 20.72 15.06
C ASP A 342 -18.75 20.53 14.49
N ALA A 343 -19.76 20.55 15.37
CA ALA A 343 -21.18 20.46 14.99
C ALA A 343 -21.69 21.62 14.11
N GLN A 344 -20.92 22.71 13.97
CA GLN A 344 -21.18 23.81 13.04
C GLN A 344 -20.31 23.72 11.77
N GLY A 345 -19.59 22.61 11.59
CA GLY A 345 -18.72 22.34 10.46
C GLY A 345 -17.43 23.15 10.51
N ARG A 346 -17.13 23.83 11.62
CA ARG A 346 -15.96 24.71 11.73
C ARG A 346 -14.73 23.94 12.15
N TYR A 347 -13.59 24.35 11.61
CA TYR A 347 -12.29 23.83 12.00
C TYR A 347 -11.32 24.98 12.29
N GLN A 348 -10.29 24.66 13.05
CA GLN A 348 -9.15 25.54 13.30
C GLN A 348 -7.87 24.72 13.13
N LEU A 349 -6.98 25.21 12.28
CA LEU A 349 -5.67 24.63 12.02
C LEU A 349 -4.56 25.62 12.42
N THR A 350 -3.40 25.10 12.75
CA THR A 350 -2.15 25.86 12.80
C THR A 350 -1.34 25.53 11.56
N SER A 351 -0.89 26.54 10.83
CA SER A 351 -0.20 26.36 9.55
C SER A 351 0.99 27.32 9.40
N LEU A 352 1.83 27.05 8.42
CA LEU A 352 2.83 28.00 7.94
C LEU A 352 2.32 28.75 6.70
N PRO A 353 2.72 30.02 6.50
CA PRO A 353 2.44 30.77 5.29
C PRO A 353 2.87 30.02 4.01
N GLY A 354 1.98 30.01 3.02
CA GLY A 354 2.25 29.44 1.70
C GLY A 354 3.09 30.37 0.82
N LEU A 355 3.59 29.84 -0.31
CA LEU A 355 4.20 30.66 -1.35
C LEU A 355 3.11 31.21 -2.29
N PRO A 356 3.18 32.48 -2.72
CA PRO A 356 2.22 33.05 -3.66
C PRO A 356 2.07 32.24 -4.96
N GLU A 357 3.18 31.74 -5.49
CA GLU A 357 3.26 30.92 -6.70
C GLU A 357 2.91 29.44 -6.51
N SER A 358 2.74 28.98 -5.26
CA SER A 358 2.44 27.59 -4.93
C SER A 358 1.51 27.52 -3.71
N PRO A 359 0.18 27.67 -3.91
CA PRO A 359 -0.79 27.59 -2.82
C PRO A 359 -0.71 26.26 -2.07
N LEU A 360 -1.15 26.28 -0.82
CA LEU A 360 -1.31 25.06 -0.03
C LEU A 360 -2.56 24.33 -0.48
N THR A 361 -2.59 23.02 -0.28
CA THR A 361 -3.77 22.20 -0.52
C THR A 361 -4.45 21.92 0.82
N LEU A 362 -5.70 22.39 0.95
CA LEU A 362 -6.63 21.96 1.98
C LEU A 362 -7.17 20.59 1.60
N VAL A 363 -6.92 19.60 2.45
CA VAL A 363 -7.38 18.22 2.30
C VAL A 363 -8.50 17.99 3.31
N ILE A 364 -9.71 17.79 2.80
CA ILE A 364 -10.88 17.49 3.61
C ILE A 364 -11.27 16.04 3.37
N VAL A 365 -11.26 15.24 4.43
CA VAL A 365 -11.71 13.85 4.43
C VAL A 365 -13.00 13.77 5.24
N PRO A 366 -14.17 13.67 4.58
CA PRO A 366 -15.46 13.56 5.25
C PRO A 366 -15.55 12.32 6.15
N PRO A 367 -16.38 12.34 7.21
CA PRO A 367 -16.60 11.15 8.01
C PRO A 367 -17.28 10.03 7.18
N PRO A 368 -17.17 8.76 7.59
CA PRO A 368 -17.75 7.65 6.83
C PRO A 368 -19.24 7.77 6.53
N SER A 369 -20.01 8.31 7.47
CA SER A 369 -21.45 8.52 7.37
C SER A 369 -21.87 9.67 6.46
N SER A 370 -20.94 10.55 6.08
CA SER A 370 -21.24 11.70 5.23
C SER A 370 -21.43 11.26 3.77
N PRO A 371 -22.47 11.76 3.08
CA PRO A 371 -22.64 11.55 1.64
C PRO A 371 -21.62 12.33 0.79
N SER A 372 -20.91 13.31 1.37
CA SER A 372 -19.91 14.11 0.69
C SER A 372 -18.56 13.40 0.50
N ARG A 373 -17.88 13.78 -0.58
CA ARG A 373 -16.61 13.21 -1.04
C ARG A 373 -15.38 13.95 -0.51
N LEU A 374 -14.26 13.23 -0.48
CA LEU A 374 -12.93 13.77 -0.27
C LEU A 374 -12.70 14.96 -1.21
N THR A 375 -12.27 16.07 -0.63
CA THR A 375 -12.11 17.34 -1.36
C THR A 375 -10.68 17.85 -1.20
N LEU A 376 -10.07 18.19 -2.33
CA LEU A 376 -8.77 18.86 -2.40
C LEU A 376 -8.99 20.28 -2.91
N GLN A 377 -8.68 21.28 -2.11
CA GLN A 377 -8.87 22.69 -2.48
C GLN A 377 -7.56 23.47 -2.34
N GLN A 378 -7.18 24.19 -3.40
CA GLN A 378 -6.06 25.12 -3.32
C GLN A 378 -6.46 26.34 -2.49
N VAL A 379 -5.66 26.68 -1.49
CA VAL A 379 -5.91 27.79 -0.57
C VAL A 379 -4.64 28.61 -0.37
N VAL A 380 -4.83 29.93 -0.26
CA VAL A 380 -3.74 30.86 0.05
C VAL A 380 -3.73 31.07 1.55
N VAL A 381 -2.64 30.67 2.20
CA VAL A 381 -2.41 30.94 3.62
C VAL A 381 -1.42 32.09 3.71
N SER A 382 -1.88 33.23 4.25
CA SER A 382 -1.09 34.45 4.34
C SER A 382 -0.16 34.43 5.56
N THR A 383 0.61 35.51 5.76
CA THR A 383 1.46 35.70 6.94
C THR A 383 0.71 36.15 8.20
N VAL A 384 -0.62 36.29 8.11
CA VAL A 384 -1.51 36.59 9.23
C VAL A 384 -2.59 35.51 9.35
N ASP A 385 -3.27 35.47 10.49
CA ASP A 385 -4.43 34.61 10.71
C ASP A 385 -5.41 34.72 9.53
N THR A 386 -5.78 33.58 8.97
CA THR A 386 -6.51 33.49 7.71
C THR A 386 -7.83 32.77 7.94
N VAL A 387 -8.94 33.43 7.61
CA VAL A 387 -10.26 32.78 7.52
C VAL A 387 -10.48 32.41 6.06
N LEU A 388 -10.58 31.11 5.80
CA LEU A 388 -10.87 30.57 4.47
C LEU A 388 -12.38 30.65 4.18
N PRO A 389 -12.76 30.78 2.91
CA PRO A 389 -14.16 30.68 2.52
C PRO A 389 -14.73 29.29 2.86
N ASP A 390 -16.04 29.22 3.07
CA ASP A 390 -16.75 27.97 3.26
C ASP A 390 -16.46 27.02 2.09
N VAL A 391 -16.19 25.75 2.41
CA VAL A 391 -15.92 24.71 1.44
C VAL A 391 -17.08 23.72 1.42
N THR A 392 -17.76 23.66 0.28
CA THR A 392 -18.80 22.67 0.01
C THR A 392 -18.17 21.43 -0.59
N CYS A 393 -18.20 20.32 0.15
CA CYS A 393 -17.70 19.04 -0.36
C CYS A 393 -18.74 18.42 -1.30
N PRO A 394 -18.42 18.12 -2.57
CA PRO A 394 -19.41 17.55 -3.51
C PRO A 394 -19.86 16.14 -3.08
N PRO A 395 -20.87 15.53 -3.72
CA PRO A 395 -21.32 14.19 -3.33
C PRO A 395 -20.28 13.13 -3.70
N ARG A 396 -20.25 12.05 -2.92
CA ARG A 396 -19.59 10.80 -3.31
C ARG A 396 -20.26 10.24 -4.56
N MET A 397 -19.48 9.50 -5.33
CA MET A 397 -20.02 8.78 -6.48
C MET A 397 -20.85 7.61 -5.98
N ALA A 398 -22.10 7.53 -6.42
CA ALA A 398 -22.96 6.39 -6.20
C ALA A 398 -22.56 5.27 -7.16
N VAL A 399 -21.85 4.27 -6.67
CA VAL A 399 -21.53 3.05 -7.42
C VAL A 399 -22.67 2.06 -7.24
N THR A 400 -23.42 1.83 -8.31
CA THR A 400 -24.61 0.96 -8.31
C THR A 400 -24.37 -0.30 -9.12
N GLY A 401 -25.04 -1.39 -8.76
CA GLY A 401 -24.99 -2.62 -9.54
C GLY A 401 -26.00 -3.64 -9.04
N SER A 402 -26.04 -4.80 -9.69
CA SER A 402 -26.90 -5.91 -9.26
C SER A 402 -26.18 -7.25 -9.31
N VAL A 403 -26.53 -8.11 -8.36
CA VAL A 403 -25.97 -9.44 -8.18
C VAL A 403 -27.07 -10.48 -8.34
N ARG A 404 -26.80 -11.53 -9.11
CA ARG A 404 -27.72 -12.64 -9.36
C ARG A 404 -27.24 -13.95 -8.76
N GLN A 405 -28.16 -14.88 -8.54
CA GLN A 405 -27.86 -16.24 -8.12
C GLN A 405 -26.97 -16.97 -9.15
N PRO A 406 -26.28 -18.05 -8.77
CA PRO A 406 -25.36 -18.75 -9.68
C PRO A 406 -25.98 -19.37 -10.94
N ASP A 407 -27.28 -19.59 -10.95
CA ASP A 407 -28.03 -20.07 -12.11
C ASP A 407 -28.58 -18.92 -12.98
N GLY A 408 -28.35 -17.67 -12.58
CA GLY A 408 -28.86 -16.46 -13.22
C GLY A 408 -30.37 -16.25 -13.09
N SER A 409 -31.10 -17.17 -12.43
CA SER A 409 -32.57 -17.23 -12.48
C SER A 409 -33.24 -16.18 -11.60
N GLY A 410 -32.54 -15.67 -10.58
CA GLY A 410 -33.08 -14.70 -9.64
C GLY A 410 -32.03 -13.78 -9.00
N PRO A 411 -32.47 -12.73 -8.29
CA PRO A 411 -31.59 -11.82 -7.57
C PRO A 411 -30.90 -12.51 -6.39
N ALA A 412 -29.67 -12.10 -6.10
CA ALA A 412 -28.96 -12.50 -4.90
C ALA A 412 -29.13 -11.44 -3.81
N SER A 413 -30.12 -11.64 -2.93
CA SER A 413 -30.42 -10.75 -1.81
C SER A 413 -29.59 -11.08 -0.57
N GLY A 414 -29.29 -10.07 0.26
CA GLY A 414 -28.58 -10.23 1.53
C GLY A 414 -27.09 -10.53 1.40
N VAL A 415 -26.52 -10.37 0.20
CA VAL A 415 -25.07 -10.55 -0.04
C VAL A 415 -24.34 -9.39 0.61
N ARG A 416 -23.48 -9.70 1.59
CA ARG A 416 -22.67 -8.67 2.24
C ARG A 416 -21.57 -8.20 1.30
N ILE A 417 -21.36 -6.90 1.21
CA ILE A 417 -20.32 -6.29 0.38
C ILE A 417 -19.26 -5.70 1.30
N VAL A 418 -17.99 -6.00 1.02
CA VAL A 418 -16.84 -5.39 1.67
C VAL A 418 -16.05 -4.62 0.62
N VAL A 419 -15.81 -3.34 0.87
CA VAL A 419 -15.10 -2.45 -0.05
C VAL A 419 -13.70 -2.18 0.49
N GLU A 420 -12.69 -2.50 -0.30
CA GLU A 420 -11.28 -2.31 0.08
C GLU A 420 -10.59 -1.36 -0.90
N PRO A 421 -10.04 -0.22 -0.45
CA PRO A 421 -9.24 0.64 -1.31
C PRO A 421 -7.89 -0.03 -1.59
N VAL A 422 -7.66 -0.42 -2.84
CA VAL A 422 -6.46 -1.15 -3.28
C VAL A 422 -5.45 -0.25 -3.99
N GLY A 423 -5.83 0.98 -4.32
CA GLY A 423 -4.97 1.94 -4.99
C GLY A 423 -5.47 3.37 -4.89
N ALA A 424 -4.58 4.31 -5.18
CA ALA A 424 -4.87 5.73 -5.28
C ALA A 424 -4.81 6.16 -6.74
N LEU A 425 -5.63 7.14 -7.12
CA LEU A 425 -5.53 7.79 -8.42
C LEU A 425 -4.42 8.85 -8.40
N THR A 426 -3.77 9.06 -9.54
CA THR A 426 -2.74 10.10 -9.68
C THR A 426 -3.25 11.46 -9.22
N GLY A 427 -2.54 12.09 -8.28
CA GLY A 427 -2.91 13.40 -7.73
C GLY A 427 -3.98 13.37 -6.62
N TRP A 428 -4.53 12.21 -6.30
CA TRP A 428 -5.50 12.02 -5.22
C TRP A 428 -4.88 11.21 -4.07
N PRO A 429 -5.19 11.54 -2.81
CA PRO A 429 -4.81 10.68 -1.69
C PRO A 429 -5.53 9.33 -1.80
N GLN A 430 -4.91 8.28 -1.26
CA GLN A 430 -5.59 7.00 -1.13
C GLN A 430 -6.84 7.18 -0.26
N PRO A 431 -8.00 6.67 -0.69
CA PRO A 431 -9.20 6.67 0.14
C PRO A 431 -8.89 6.00 1.49
N PRO A 432 -9.36 6.58 2.60
CA PRO A 432 -9.06 6.05 3.92
C PRO A 432 -9.65 4.64 4.12
N MET A 433 -8.89 3.75 4.77
CA MET A 433 -9.33 2.39 5.10
C MET A 433 -10.34 2.38 6.25
N GLY A 434 -11.21 1.37 6.30
CA GLY A 434 -12.07 1.09 7.47
C GLY A 434 -13.39 1.85 7.48
N PHE A 435 -13.90 2.19 6.30
CA PHE A 435 -15.21 2.76 6.14
C PHE A 435 -16.21 1.60 6.06
N GLU A 436 -17.43 1.85 6.51
CA GLU A 436 -18.66 1.15 6.12
C GLU A 436 -19.33 0.22 7.15
N ALA A 437 -20.57 0.62 7.48
CA ALA A 437 -21.63 -0.26 7.93
C ALA A 437 -21.81 -1.41 6.93
N PRO A 438 -22.32 -2.59 7.34
CA PRO A 438 -22.50 -3.71 6.43
C PRO A 438 -23.46 -3.33 5.29
N PHE A 439 -22.94 -3.17 4.08
CA PHE A 439 -23.73 -3.08 2.86
C PHE A 439 -24.22 -4.47 2.50
N THR A 440 -25.51 -4.60 2.26
CA THR A 440 -26.13 -5.84 1.80
C THR A 440 -26.94 -5.56 0.54
N THR A 441 -26.95 -6.49 -0.38
CA THR A 441 -27.83 -6.40 -1.55
C THR A 441 -29.30 -6.45 -1.11
N ASP A 442 -30.14 -5.65 -1.77
CA ASP A 442 -31.58 -5.58 -1.48
C ASP A 442 -32.34 -6.83 -1.99
N GLY A 443 -33.68 -6.81 -1.89
CA GLY A 443 -34.53 -7.92 -2.38
C GLY A 443 -34.46 -8.16 -3.89
N ALA A 444 -34.03 -7.17 -4.67
CA ALA A 444 -33.80 -7.26 -6.10
C ALA A 444 -32.32 -7.55 -6.44
N GLY A 445 -31.48 -7.82 -5.43
CA GLY A 445 -30.05 -8.08 -5.60
C GLY A 445 -29.25 -6.83 -5.95
N GLY A 446 -29.86 -5.65 -5.87
CA GLY A 446 -29.23 -4.36 -6.12
C GLY A 446 -28.36 -3.90 -4.96
N PHE A 447 -27.34 -3.11 -5.24
CA PHE A 447 -26.55 -2.40 -4.24
C PHE A 447 -26.22 -0.98 -4.71
N GLN A 448 -25.96 -0.11 -3.74
CA GLN A 448 -25.48 1.25 -3.96
C GLN A 448 -24.42 1.57 -2.90
N LEU A 449 -23.23 1.97 -3.35
CA LEU A 449 -22.09 2.33 -2.52
C LEU A 449 -21.75 3.79 -2.78
N ALA A 450 -21.43 4.55 -1.73
CA ALA A 450 -21.01 5.95 -1.87
C ALA A 450 -19.49 6.01 -1.70
N LEU A 451 -18.75 6.07 -2.82
CA LEU A 451 -17.29 5.95 -2.84
C LEU A 451 -16.59 7.26 -3.25
N ASP A 452 -15.43 7.49 -2.63
CA ASP A 452 -14.50 8.54 -3.03
C ASP A 452 -13.73 8.15 -4.31
N PRO A 453 -13.13 9.10 -5.03
CA PRO A 453 -12.26 8.77 -6.16
C PRO A 453 -11.08 7.88 -5.73
N GLY A 454 -10.90 6.75 -6.42
CA GLY A 454 -9.93 5.73 -6.02
C GLY A 454 -10.07 4.41 -6.78
N GLU A 455 -9.17 3.48 -6.50
CA GLU A 455 -9.24 2.10 -7.00
C GLU A 455 -9.67 1.17 -5.86
N TYR A 456 -10.72 0.37 -6.10
CA TYR A 456 -11.34 -0.46 -5.08
C TYR A 456 -11.45 -1.92 -5.51
N ARG A 457 -11.36 -2.82 -4.53
CA ARG A 457 -11.85 -4.20 -4.63
C ARG A 457 -13.17 -4.31 -3.86
N LEU A 458 -14.22 -4.74 -4.56
CA LEU A 458 -15.52 -5.08 -3.99
C LEU A 458 -15.59 -6.59 -3.78
N ASP A 459 -15.70 -7.02 -2.52
CA ASP A 459 -15.83 -8.43 -2.13
C ASP A 459 -17.26 -8.75 -1.73
N PHE A 460 -17.90 -9.61 -2.51
CA PHE A 460 -19.27 -10.08 -2.31
C PHE A 460 -19.27 -11.39 -1.52
N LEU A 461 -19.92 -11.36 -0.35
CA LEU A 461 -19.98 -12.41 0.67
C LEU A 461 -21.42 -12.92 0.79
N PRO A 462 -21.82 -13.92 -0.01
CA PRO A 462 -23.20 -14.43 -0.05
C PRO A 462 -23.61 -15.31 1.14
N GLY A 463 -22.68 -15.60 2.07
CA GLY A 463 -22.90 -16.46 3.24
C GLY A 463 -22.02 -17.71 3.22
N GLU A 464 -22.38 -18.73 4.00
CA GLU A 464 -21.55 -19.94 4.19
C GLU A 464 -21.62 -20.94 3.02
N ASN A 465 -22.67 -20.88 2.21
CA ASN A 465 -22.97 -21.89 1.19
C ASN A 465 -22.45 -21.56 -0.21
N LEU A 466 -22.01 -20.32 -0.42
CA LEU A 466 -21.55 -19.83 -1.72
C LEU A 466 -20.19 -19.16 -1.55
N PRO A 467 -19.30 -19.29 -2.55
CA PRO A 467 -17.97 -18.72 -2.48
C PRO A 467 -18.03 -17.19 -2.55
N ARG A 468 -16.97 -16.54 -2.04
CA ARG A 468 -16.76 -15.11 -2.24
C ARG A 468 -16.51 -14.82 -3.72
N VAL A 469 -17.03 -13.71 -4.20
CA VAL A 469 -16.71 -13.16 -5.53
C VAL A 469 -16.13 -11.76 -5.36
N SER A 470 -15.01 -11.47 -6.02
CA SER A 470 -14.38 -10.14 -6.00
C SER A 470 -14.58 -9.43 -7.33
N ARG A 471 -14.61 -8.10 -7.33
CA ARG A 471 -14.57 -7.24 -8.52
C ARG A 471 -13.68 -6.03 -8.26
N PHE A 472 -13.01 -5.52 -9.30
CA PHE A 472 -12.23 -4.29 -9.21
C PHE A 472 -13.01 -3.16 -9.86
N VAL A 473 -13.02 -2.00 -9.21
CA VAL A 473 -13.74 -0.82 -9.68
C VAL A 473 -12.84 0.39 -9.51
N THR A 474 -12.71 1.16 -10.58
CA THR A 474 -12.06 2.47 -10.57
C THR A 474 -13.13 3.54 -10.51
N VAL A 475 -13.14 4.30 -9.42
CA VAL A 475 -14.06 5.43 -9.21
C VAL A 475 -13.33 6.71 -9.66
N PRO A 476 -13.69 7.29 -10.81
CA PRO A 476 -12.97 8.45 -11.34
C PRO A 476 -13.32 9.73 -10.57
N PRO A 477 -12.46 10.77 -10.61
CA PRO A 477 -12.68 12.04 -9.93
C PRO A 477 -13.66 12.99 -10.67
N ARG A 478 -14.70 12.45 -11.32
CA ARG A 478 -15.54 13.19 -12.29
C ARG A 478 -16.34 14.35 -11.67
N THR A 479 -16.76 15.27 -12.54
CA THR A 479 -17.56 16.46 -12.26
C THR A 479 -18.99 16.10 -11.82
N GLN A 480 -19.73 17.08 -11.30
CA GLN A 480 -21.08 16.93 -10.72
C GLN A 480 -22.15 16.34 -11.66
N GLU A 481 -21.90 16.22 -12.97
CA GLU A 481 -22.86 15.76 -13.98
C GLU A 481 -23.01 14.23 -14.02
N GLU A 482 -22.00 13.47 -13.59
CA GLU A 482 -22.02 12.01 -13.53
C GLU A 482 -21.80 11.54 -12.09
N GLN A 483 -22.88 11.55 -11.32
CA GLN A 483 -22.86 11.17 -9.90
C GLN A 483 -23.04 9.66 -9.68
N VAL A 484 -23.39 8.92 -10.72
CA VAL A 484 -23.65 7.48 -10.65
C VAL A 484 -22.69 6.75 -11.57
N LEU A 485 -22.04 5.72 -11.02
CA LEU A 485 -21.28 4.73 -11.78
C LEU A 485 -22.04 3.42 -11.73
N GLU A 486 -22.69 3.07 -12.84
CA GLU A 486 -23.40 1.81 -12.96
C GLU A 486 -22.43 0.70 -13.36
N LEU A 487 -22.40 -0.37 -12.56
CA LEU A 487 -21.65 -1.58 -12.81
C LEU A 487 -22.55 -2.61 -13.47
N ALA A 488 -22.01 -3.29 -14.48
CA ALA A 488 -22.71 -4.38 -15.13
C ALA A 488 -23.08 -5.50 -14.14
N ALA A 489 -24.30 -6.03 -14.29
CA ALA A 489 -24.79 -7.12 -13.48
C ALA A 489 -23.93 -8.38 -13.66
N PHE A 490 -23.75 -9.15 -12.58
CA PHE A 490 -23.02 -10.42 -12.62
C PHE A 490 -23.69 -11.49 -11.75
N THR A 491 -23.37 -12.76 -12.02
CA THR A 491 -23.85 -13.89 -11.22
C THR A 491 -22.80 -14.30 -10.19
N LEU A 492 -23.25 -14.69 -9.00
CA LEU A 492 -22.39 -15.41 -8.06
C LEU A 492 -21.87 -16.72 -8.67
N SER A 493 -20.73 -17.21 -8.22
CA SER A 493 -20.22 -18.51 -8.67
C SER A 493 -20.86 -19.65 -7.88
N ARG A 494 -20.96 -20.83 -8.51
CA ARG A 494 -21.30 -22.06 -7.76
C ARG A 494 -20.16 -22.43 -6.82
N GLY A 495 -20.50 -23.08 -5.71
CA GLY A 495 -19.56 -23.49 -4.69
C GLY A 495 -19.44 -25.01 -4.56
N ARG A 496 -18.24 -25.49 -4.24
CA ARG A 496 -18.03 -26.84 -3.69
C ARG A 496 -17.46 -26.72 -2.29
N SER A 497 -18.05 -27.46 -1.34
CA SER A 497 -17.49 -27.58 0.00
C SER A 497 -16.17 -28.37 -0.04
N LEU A 498 -15.20 -27.87 0.70
CA LEU A 498 -13.91 -28.48 0.95
C LEU A 498 -13.71 -28.53 2.46
N SER A 499 -13.08 -29.60 2.93
CA SER A 499 -12.74 -29.78 4.33
C SER A 499 -11.29 -30.20 4.45
N GLY A 500 -10.74 -30.14 5.65
CA GLY A 500 -9.40 -30.64 5.90
C GLY A 500 -9.04 -30.57 7.36
N ARG A 501 -7.84 -31.05 7.67
CA ARG A 501 -7.24 -30.96 9.00
C ARG A 501 -5.89 -30.28 8.91
N ILE A 502 -5.58 -29.48 9.92
CA ILE A 502 -4.32 -28.77 10.08
C ILE A 502 -3.54 -29.41 11.22
N THR A 503 -2.35 -29.89 10.90
CA THR A 503 -1.43 -30.51 11.86
C THR A 503 -0.16 -29.70 11.98
N LEU A 504 0.51 -29.84 13.11
CA LEU A 504 1.82 -29.27 13.42
C LEU A 504 2.74 -30.40 13.87
N PRO A 505 4.07 -30.24 13.76
CA PRO A 505 4.99 -31.12 14.43
C PRO A 505 4.71 -31.07 15.93
N PRO A 506 4.67 -32.22 16.64
CA PRO A 506 4.41 -32.23 18.08
C PRO A 506 5.44 -31.37 18.82
N ASP A 507 4.95 -30.40 19.58
CA ASP A 507 5.77 -29.52 20.41
C ASP A 507 5.13 -29.44 21.80
N PRO A 508 5.77 -29.93 22.87
CA PRO A 508 5.18 -29.96 24.20
C PRO A 508 4.84 -28.57 24.76
N ALA A 509 5.47 -27.50 24.26
CA ALA A 509 5.21 -26.13 24.70
C ALA A 509 4.12 -25.43 23.88
N LEU A 510 3.91 -25.82 22.62
CA LEU A 510 3.06 -25.09 21.67
C LEU A 510 1.89 -25.91 21.13
N ALA A 511 2.11 -27.19 20.82
CA ALA A 511 1.14 -28.10 20.22
C ALA A 511 1.47 -29.55 20.64
N PRO A 512 1.19 -29.95 21.91
CA PRO A 512 1.59 -31.26 22.43
C PRO A 512 0.99 -32.42 21.64
N ASP A 513 -0.23 -32.24 21.14
CA ASP A 513 -0.96 -33.23 20.36
C ASP A 513 -0.72 -33.11 18.84
N GLY A 514 0.16 -32.20 18.40
CA GLY A 514 0.44 -31.94 16.99
C GLY A 514 -0.75 -31.35 16.21
N ILE A 515 -1.68 -30.69 16.90
CA ILE A 515 -2.91 -30.14 16.33
C ILE A 515 -2.83 -28.61 16.29
N ALA A 516 -3.14 -28.02 15.13
CA ALA A 516 -3.30 -26.57 15.00
C ALA A 516 -4.77 -26.18 15.21
N ALA A 517 -5.18 -26.07 16.47
CA ALA A 517 -6.52 -25.60 16.82
C ALA A 517 -6.65 -24.08 16.64
N ASN A 518 -7.84 -23.60 16.27
CA ASN A 518 -8.15 -22.17 16.07
C ASN A 518 -7.23 -21.46 15.06
N ALA A 519 -6.65 -22.21 14.12
CA ALA A 519 -5.80 -21.67 13.07
C ALA A 519 -6.66 -20.98 12.02
N SER A 520 -6.28 -19.76 11.64
CA SER A 520 -6.90 -19.05 10.52
C SER A 520 -6.41 -19.67 9.20
N VAL A 521 -7.34 -20.01 8.31
CA VAL A 521 -7.07 -20.55 6.97
C VAL A 521 -7.67 -19.65 5.93
N ARG A 522 -6.87 -19.21 4.95
CA ARG A 522 -7.29 -18.29 3.89
C ARG A 522 -6.86 -18.83 2.54
N PHE A 523 -7.83 -19.04 1.66
CA PHE A 523 -7.60 -19.52 0.30
C PHE A 523 -7.55 -18.32 -0.64
N PHE A 524 -6.48 -18.20 -1.39
CA PHE A 524 -6.28 -17.15 -2.39
C PHE A 524 -6.18 -17.75 -3.77
N ARG A 525 -6.64 -17.01 -4.77
CA ARG A 525 -6.26 -17.21 -6.18
C ARG A 525 -5.26 -16.12 -6.55
N VAL A 526 -4.11 -16.51 -7.08
CA VAL A 526 -3.12 -15.57 -7.63
C VAL A 526 -3.54 -15.23 -9.05
N VAL A 527 -3.61 -13.94 -9.36
CA VAL A 527 -4.09 -13.42 -10.65
C VAL A 527 -3.22 -12.27 -11.12
N THR A 528 -3.39 -11.87 -12.38
CA THR A 528 -2.82 -10.63 -12.91
C THR A 528 -3.96 -9.68 -13.26
N VAL A 529 -3.99 -8.50 -12.62
CA VAL A 529 -5.00 -7.47 -12.87
C VAL A 529 -4.29 -6.24 -13.43
N ALA A 530 -4.71 -5.78 -14.61
CA ALA A 530 -4.09 -4.65 -15.32
C ALA A 530 -2.54 -4.75 -15.42
N GLY A 531 -2.03 -5.96 -15.67
CA GLY A 531 -0.59 -6.23 -15.80
C GLY A 531 0.19 -6.29 -14.48
N ARG A 532 -0.48 -6.21 -13.32
CA ARG A 532 0.15 -6.33 -11.99
C ARG A 532 -0.26 -7.63 -11.30
N PRO A 533 0.67 -8.32 -10.61
CA PRO A 533 0.33 -9.48 -9.81
C PRO A 533 -0.57 -9.05 -8.64
N ALA A 534 -1.65 -9.78 -8.41
CA ALA A 534 -2.61 -9.55 -7.35
C ALA A 534 -3.09 -10.89 -6.77
N SER A 535 -3.75 -10.84 -5.61
CA SER A 535 -4.37 -12.00 -4.99
C SER A 535 -5.84 -11.73 -4.65
N LEU A 536 -6.69 -12.72 -4.92
CA LEU A 536 -8.11 -12.69 -4.58
C LEU A 536 -8.35 -13.67 -3.45
N LEU A 537 -8.81 -13.17 -2.30
CA LEU A 537 -9.31 -14.06 -1.25
C LEU A 537 -10.55 -14.76 -1.81
N LEU A 538 -10.55 -16.08 -1.86
CA LEU A 538 -11.68 -16.89 -2.29
C LEU A 538 -12.53 -17.35 -1.10
N ALA A 539 -11.86 -17.66 0.01
CA ALA A 539 -12.53 -18.05 1.24
C ALA A 539 -11.63 -17.91 2.46
N GLN A 540 -12.26 -17.78 3.63
CA GLN A 540 -11.58 -17.71 4.91
C GLN A 540 -12.37 -18.51 5.94
N THR A 541 -11.68 -19.28 6.76
CA THR A 541 -12.26 -20.10 7.82
C THR A 541 -11.28 -20.24 8.99
N VAL A 542 -11.72 -20.88 10.08
CA VAL A 542 -10.92 -21.15 11.27
C VAL A 542 -11.05 -22.63 11.60
N SER A 543 -9.94 -23.28 11.98
CA SER A 543 -9.98 -24.65 12.43
C SER A 543 -10.60 -24.80 13.83
N ASP A 544 -11.32 -25.88 14.06
CA ASP A 544 -11.87 -26.23 15.36
C ASP A 544 -10.79 -26.71 16.36
N SER A 545 -11.22 -27.12 17.55
CA SER A 545 -10.33 -27.64 18.60
C SER A 545 -9.59 -28.94 18.21
N THR A 546 -10.03 -29.62 17.16
CA THR A 546 -9.40 -30.85 16.63
C THR A 546 -8.51 -30.58 15.41
N GLY A 547 -8.38 -29.30 15.02
CA GLY A 547 -7.65 -28.82 13.86
C GLY A 547 -8.41 -28.99 12.55
N ARG A 548 -9.69 -29.35 12.57
CA ARG A 548 -10.50 -29.51 11.34
C ARG A 548 -11.06 -28.18 10.88
N TYR A 549 -11.11 -27.96 9.58
CA TYR A 549 -11.72 -26.78 8.97
C TYR A 549 -12.62 -27.19 7.80
N SER A 550 -13.56 -26.31 7.45
CA SER A 550 -14.36 -26.43 6.23
C SER A 550 -14.59 -25.06 5.62
N THR A 551 -14.70 -25.01 4.29
CA THR A 551 -14.93 -23.81 3.50
C THR A 551 -15.59 -24.14 2.17
N VAL A 552 -16.10 -23.13 1.46
CA VAL A 552 -16.65 -23.27 0.10
C VAL A 552 -15.76 -22.52 -0.88
N LEU A 553 -15.37 -23.17 -1.98
CA LEU A 553 -14.58 -22.57 -3.06
C LEU A 553 -15.36 -22.59 -4.39
N PRO A 554 -15.07 -21.67 -5.33
CA PRO A 554 -15.70 -21.66 -6.65
C PRO A 554 -15.53 -22.99 -7.38
N THR A 555 -16.56 -23.42 -8.11
CA THR A 555 -16.55 -24.64 -8.92
C THR A 555 -17.47 -24.48 -10.13
N ARG A 556 -17.32 -25.35 -11.13
CA ARG A 556 -18.22 -25.42 -12.28
C ARG A 556 -18.74 -26.82 -12.52
#